data_AF-A0A242CS46-F1
#
_entry.id   AF-A0A242CS46-F1
#
_cell.length_a   1.000
_cell.length_b   1.000
_cell.length_c   1.000
_cell.angle_alpha   90.00
_cell.angle_beta   90.00
_cell.angle_gamma   90.00
#
_symmetry.space_group_name_H-M   'P 1'
#
loop_
_entity.id
_entity.type
_entity.pdbx_description
1 polymer ?
#
loop_
_entity_poly.entity_id
_entity_poly.type
_entity_poly.pdbx_seq_one_letter_code
_entity_poly.pdbx_strand_id
1 'polypeptide(L)'
;MTQECEKTPDKLYRIGMFSKMNQVTIKTLRYYDEVGLLKPHFIDRDNGYRYYISSQLAPLHRLLALRRMGYNIDEIKQVQAGESERRILHRKRQQLMREITERMAMLTQIEGYLQQEEANYQMIVKRLPAVIVASMRMVVPSFDRLFSIIPEMGLQMETAGCVCALPEYCFTIYHDNEYKEENIDVEVCEAVTEMKDNQGNLTFKQIEEVPEAVCTVHKGAYTEFPKAYAAVIQFAENNGYRITGPFRESYIDGIWKKESEEEWLTEIQLPVEKISRRQ
;
A
#
# COMPACT_ATOMS: atom_id res chain seq x y z
N MET A 1 45.68 -57.28 20.86
CA MET A 1 46.45 -56.17 20.24
C MET A 1 45.54 -54.95 20.17
N THR A 2 45.58 -54.14 21.21
CA THR A 2 44.94 -52.83 21.30
C THR A 2 45.74 -51.85 20.43
N GLN A 3 45.17 -51.42 19.31
CA GLN A 3 45.68 -50.27 18.57
C GLN A 3 45.26 -49.01 19.35
N GLU A 4 46.20 -48.46 20.12
CA GLU A 4 46.11 -47.10 20.61
C GLU A 4 46.03 -46.16 19.41
N CYS A 5 44.90 -45.49 19.26
CA CYS A 5 44.73 -44.42 18.30
C CYS A 5 45.48 -43.20 18.84
N GLU A 6 46.77 -43.10 18.53
CA GLU A 6 47.58 -41.91 18.80
C GLU A 6 46.97 -40.72 18.06
N LYS A 7 46.30 -39.83 18.80
CA LYS A 7 45.87 -38.53 18.27
C LYS A 7 47.13 -37.72 17.96
N THR A 8 47.47 -37.60 16.69
CA THR A 8 48.48 -36.64 16.21
C THR A 8 48.20 -35.24 16.79
N PRO A 9 49.19 -34.52 17.35
CA PRO A 9 48.96 -33.21 17.94
C PRO A 9 48.41 -32.23 16.89
N ASP A 10 47.34 -31.51 17.26
CA ASP A 10 46.71 -30.53 16.39
C ASP A 10 47.74 -29.49 15.93
N LYS A 11 47.90 -29.35 14.60
CA LYS A 11 48.82 -28.38 14.02
C LYS A 11 48.38 -26.96 14.39
N LEU A 12 49.25 -26.22 15.09
CA LEU A 12 49.02 -24.84 15.49
C LEU A 12 49.33 -23.87 14.35
N TYR A 13 48.39 -22.98 14.05
CA TYR A 13 48.50 -21.93 13.05
C TYR A 13 48.59 -20.56 13.71
N ARG A 14 49.65 -19.81 13.42
CA ARG A 14 49.74 -18.39 13.82
C ARG A 14 48.60 -17.60 13.18
N ILE A 15 48.11 -16.57 13.89
CA ILE A 15 47.01 -15.71 13.42
C ILE A 15 47.20 -15.18 11.99
N GLY A 16 48.43 -14.85 11.56
CA GLY A 16 48.70 -14.39 10.20
C GLY A 16 48.46 -15.46 9.13
N MET A 17 48.83 -16.72 9.40
CA MET A 17 48.55 -17.83 8.50
C MET A 17 47.05 -18.18 8.51
N PHE A 18 46.43 -18.20 9.69
CA PHE A 18 44.99 -18.44 9.84
C PHE A 18 44.13 -17.37 9.14
N SER A 19 44.56 -16.12 9.20
CA SER A 19 44.00 -14.99 8.45
C SER A 19 44.07 -15.21 6.94
N LYS A 20 45.26 -15.52 6.41
CA LYS A 20 45.46 -15.77 4.97
C LYS A 20 44.64 -16.94 4.45
N MET A 21 44.64 -18.06 5.18
CA MET A 21 43.90 -19.27 4.77
C MET A 21 42.39 -19.05 4.69
N ASN A 22 41.83 -18.18 5.55
CA ASN A 22 40.39 -17.94 5.63
C ASN A 22 39.94 -16.64 4.98
N GLN A 23 40.88 -15.86 4.42
CA GLN A 23 40.61 -14.54 3.84
C GLN A 23 39.88 -13.59 4.82
N VAL A 24 40.24 -13.67 6.10
CA VAL A 24 39.70 -12.81 7.17
C VAL A 24 40.83 -11.95 7.70
N THR A 25 40.59 -10.64 7.87
CA THR A 25 41.65 -9.76 8.39
C THR A 25 42.05 -10.14 9.82
N ILE A 26 43.31 -9.92 10.17
CA ILE A 26 43.80 -10.12 11.55
C ILE A 26 42.98 -9.27 12.54
N LYS A 27 42.58 -8.06 12.15
CA LYS A 27 41.73 -7.18 12.97
C LYS A 27 40.39 -7.83 13.29
N THR A 28 39.76 -8.45 12.30
CA THR A 28 38.48 -9.17 12.48
C THR A 28 38.64 -10.38 13.39
N LEU A 29 39.72 -11.16 13.27
CA LEU A 29 39.99 -12.30 14.17
C LEU A 29 40.24 -11.85 15.62
N ARG A 30 40.95 -10.73 15.82
CA ARG A 30 41.13 -10.12 17.15
C ARG A 30 39.80 -9.64 17.72
N TYR A 31 38.98 -9.00 16.89
CA TYR A 31 37.64 -8.58 17.30
C TYR A 31 36.78 -9.77 17.72
N TYR A 32 36.79 -10.88 16.96
CA TYR A 32 36.05 -12.09 17.34
C TYR A 32 36.54 -12.75 18.62
N ASP A 33 37.84 -12.66 18.91
CA ASP A 33 38.41 -13.06 20.20
C ASP A 33 37.86 -12.16 21.33
N GLU A 34 37.94 -10.84 21.16
CA GLU A 34 37.45 -9.83 22.12
C GLU A 34 35.96 -9.99 22.42
N VAL A 35 35.11 -10.17 21.41
CA VAL A 35 33.68 -10.34 21.60
C VAL A 35 33.28 -11.78 21.96
N GLY A 36 34.25 -12.71 22.04
CA GLY A 36 34.03 -14.09 22.47
C GLY A 36 33.41 -15.03 21.44
N LEU A 37 33.38 -14.66 20.16
CA LEU A 37 32.84 -15.46 19.06
C LEU A 37 33.80 -16.55 18.56
N LEU A 38 35.11 -16.27 18.58
CA LEU A 38 36.16 -17.21 18.19
C LEU A 38 37.46 -16.91 18.93
N LYS A 39 37.66 -17.59 20.06
CA LYS A 39 38.90 -17.45 20.85
C LYS A 39 40.06 -18.23 20.22
N PRO A 40 41.30 -17.75 20.29
CA PRO A 40 42.46 -18.56 19.90
C PRO A 40 42.53 -19.82 20.79
N HIS A 41 43.02 -20.92 20.21
CA HIS A 41 43.25 -22.14 20.96
C HIS A 41 44.35 -21.96 22.02
N PHE A 42 45.37 -21.19 21.67
CA PHE A 42 46.51 -20.93 22.54
C PHE A 42 47.01 -19.49 22.38
N ILE A 43 47.35 -18.85 23.50
CA ILE A 43 48.04 -17.56 23.54
C ILE A 43 49.36 -17.78 24.26
N ASP A 44 50.45 -17.50 23.55
CA ASP A 44 51.80 -17.56 24.10
C ASP A 44 52.00 -16.42 25.10
N ARG A 45 52.41 -16.77 26.33
CA ARG A 45 52.53 -15.82 27.45
C ARG A 45 53.74 -14.91 27.34
N ASP A 46 54.78 -15.33 26.63
CA ASP A 46 56.05 -14.60 26.57
C ASP A 46 56.02 -13.50 25.50
N ASN A 47 55.22 -13.68 24.45
CA ASN A 47 55.18 -12.78 23.29
C ASN A 47 53.77 -12.34 22.86
N GLY A 48 52.72 -12.87 23.49
CA GLY A 48 51.32 -12.51 23.22
C GLY A 48 50.77 -13.01 21.88
N TYR A 49 51.47 -13.91 21.18
CA TYR A 49 51.03 -14.42 19.89
C TYR A 49 49.84 -15.38 20.04
N ARG A 50 48.88 -15.25 19.12
CA ARG A 50 47.67 -16.07 19.06
C ARG A 50 47.83 -17.22 18.07
N TYR A 51 47.42 -18.40 18.50
CA TYR A 51 47.47 -19.64 17.74
C TYR A 51 46.08 -20.29 17.66
N TYR A 52 45.77 -20.82 16.48
CA TYR A 52 44.51 -21.49 16.15
C TYR A 52 44.78 -22.91 15.66
N ILE A 53 43.78 -23.78 15.71
CA ILE A 53 43.87 -25.17 15.22
C ILE A 53 42.87 -25.43 14.09
N SER A 54 43.06 -26.51 13.35
CA SER A 54 42.22 -26.88 12.20
C SER A 54 40.74 -27.07 12.57
N SER A 55 40.45 -27.60 13.76
CA SER A 55 39.08 -27.78 14.24
C SER A 55 38.30 -26.47 14.42
N GLN A 56 38.99 -25.32 14.47
CA GLN A 56 38.37 -23.99 14.54
C GLN A 56 37.95 -23.41 13.18
N LEU A 57 38.29 -24.07 12.08
CA LEU A 57 37.89 -23.63 10.73
C LEU A 57 36.38 -23.71 10.52
N ALA A 58 35.76 -24.83 10.89
CA ALA A 58 34.32 -25.02 10.72
C ALA A 58 33.47 -23.99 11.51
N PRO A 59 33.77 -23.72 12.81
CA PRO A 59 33.12 -22.64 13.55
C PRO A 59 33.32 -21.25 12.90
N LEU A 60 34.52 -20.94 12.40
CA LEU A 60 34.79 -19.69 11.71
C LEU A 60 33.98 -19.56 10.42
N HIS A 61 33.91 -20.61 9.59
CA HIS A 61 33.16 -20.56 8.33
C HIS A 61 31.66 -20.38 8.57
N ARG A 62 31.10 -21.04 9.59
CA ARG A 62 29.71 -20.83 10.01
C ARG A 62 29.46 -19.39 10.47
N LEU A 63 30.36 -18.83 11.27
CA LEU A 63 30.30 -17.44 11.71
C LEU A 63 30.28 -16.47 10.51
N LEU A 64 31.18 -16.67 9.56
CA LEU A 64 31.27 -15.83 8.35
C LEU A 64 30.03 -15.96 7.47
N ALA A 65 29.46 -17.16 7.33
CA ALA A 65 28.23 -17.37 6.58
C ALA A 65 27.06 -16.59 7.19
N LEU A 66 26.88 -16.63 8.51
CA LEU A 66 25.85 -15.84 9.19
C LEU A 66 26.08 -14.33 9.04
N ARG A 67 27.33 -13.85 9.14
CA ARG A 67 27.65 -12.44 8.86
C ARG A 67 27.28 -12.03 7.44
N ARG A 68 27.52 -12.88 6.44
CA ARG A 68 27.14 -12.63 5.04
C ARG A 68 25.63 -12.60 4.83
N MET A 69 24.87 -13.36 5.63
CA MET A 69 23.39 -13.33 5.66
C MET A 69 22.82 -12.12 6.42
N GLY A 70 23.67 -11.20 6.88
CA GLY A 70 23.25 -9.96 7.54
C GLY A 70 22.94 -10.11 9.04
N TYR A 71 23.35 -11.21 9.69
CA TYR A 71 23.24 -11.33 11.13
C TYR A 71 24.28 -10.47 11.84
N ASN A 72 23.87 -9.79 12.91
CA ASN A 72 24.76 -9.05 13.79
C ASN A 72 25.48 -9.98 14.79
N ILE A 73 26.44 -9.42 15.52
CA ILE A 73 27.29 -10.19 16.45
C ILE A 73 26.49 -10.80 17.59
N ASP A 74 25.46 -10.09 18.09
CA ASP A 74 24.65 -10.55 19.21
C ASP A 74 23.69 -11.67 18.80
N GLU A 75 23.11 -11.60 17.60
CA GLU A 75 22.31 -12.68 17.01
C GLU A 75 23.13 -13.96 16.83
N ILE A 76 24.39 -13.83 16.40
CA ILE A 76 25.28 -14.99 16.22
C ILE A 76 25.66 -15.60 17.57
N LYS A 77 25.82 -14.80 18.62
CA LYS A 77 26.04 -15.31 19.99
C LYS A 77 24.85 -16.11 20.50
N GLN A 78 23.61 -15.71 20.18
CA GLN A 78 22.41 -16.47 20.56
C GLN A 78 22.39 -17.88 19.94
N VAL A 79 22.82 -18.01 18.68
CA VAL A 79 23.00 -19.32 18.02
C VAL A 79 24.05 -20.17 18.75
N GLN A 80 25.18 -19.56 19.14
CA GLN A 80 26.24 -20.27 19.88
C GLN A 80 25.82 -20.65 21.31
N ALA A 81 24.90 -19.90 21.92
CA ALA A 81 24.36 -20.14 23.27
C ALA A 81 23.28 -21.22 23.33
N GLY A 82 23.00 -21.92 22.24
CA GLY A 82 22.07 -23.05 22.19
C GLY A 82 20.68 -22.73 21.66
N GLU A 83 20.43 -21.50 21.17
CA GLU A 83 19.23 -21.26 20.37
C GLU A 83 19.34 -22.05 19.06
N SER A 84 18.23 -22.71 18.67
CA SER A 84 18.17 -23.45 17.41
C SER A 84 18.45 -22.51 16.24
N GLU A 85 19.60 -22.69 15.59
CA GLU A 85 20.00 -21.97 14.38
C GLU A 85 18.88 -21.98 13.33
N ARG A 86 18.20 -23.12 13.20
CA ARG A 86 17.07 -23.30 12.28
C ARG A 86 15.94 -22.30 12.57
N ARG A 87 15.65 -22.01 13.85
CA ARG A 87 14.62 -21.03 14.25
C ARG A 87 15.01 -19.60 13.86
N ILE A 88 16.28 -19.23 14.09
CA ILE A 88 16.80 -17.90 13.74
C ILE A 88 16.83 -17.70 12.22
N LEU A 89 17.21 -18.74 11.46
CA LEU A 89 17.14 -18.75 9.99
C LEU A 89 15.71 -18.62 9.48
N HIS A 90 14.75 -19.35 10.06
CA HIS A 90 13.34 -19.23 9.68
C HIS A 90 12.77 -17.83 9.95
N ARG A 91 13.12 -17.22 11.08
CA ARG A 91 12.68 -15.85 11.42
C ARG A 91 13.22 -14.83 10.41
N LYS A 92 14.50 -14.91 10.07
CA LYS A 92 15.12 -14.03 9.07
C LYS A 92 14.53 -14.23 7.68
N ARG A 93 14.25 -15.48 7.30
CA ARG A 93 13.54 -15.79 6.04
C ARG A 93 12.18 -15.10 5.98
N GLN A 94 11.39 -15.19 7.05
CA GLN A 94 10.08 -14.54 7.11
C GLN A 94 10.19 -13.02 7.04
N GLN A 95 11.17 -12.43 7.74
CA GLN A 95 11.44 -10.99 7.65
C GLN A 95 11.77 -10.57 6.20
N LEU A 96 12.73 -11.25 5.56
CA LEU A 96 13.14 -10.92 4.19
C LEU A 96 11.99 -11.08 3.18
N MET A 97 11.13 -12.08 3.34
CA MET A 97 9.95 -12.24 2.50
C MET A 97 8.99 -11.05 2.62
N ARG A 98 8.76 -10.53 3.84
CA ARG A 98 7.92 -9.35 4.05
C ARG A 98 8.53 -8.11 3.38
N GLU A 99 9.82 -7.90 3.57
CA GLU A 99 10.55 -6.80 2.93
C GLU A 99 10.46 -6.88 1.39
N ILE A 100 10.56 -8.08 0.80
CA ILE A 100 10.40 -8.26 -0.65
C ILE A 100 8.98 -7.88 -1.10
N THR A 101 7.94 -8.35 -0.40
CA THR A 101 6.55 -8.03 -0.72
C THR A 101 6.29 -6.52 -0.67
N GLU A 102 6.75 -5.85 0.39
CA GLU A 102 6.62 -4.39 0.54
C GLU A 102 7.36 -3.63 -0.59
N ARG A 103 8.57 -4.07 -0.94
CA ARG A 103 9.36 -3.45 -2.02
C ARG A 103 8.76 -3.67 -3.40
N MET A 104 8.18 -4.85 -3.65
CA MET A 104 7.46 -5.12 -4.90
C MET A 104 6.24 -4.21 -5.05
N ALA A 105 5.45 -4.04 -3.99
CA ALA A 105 4.31 -3.11 -4.01
C ALA A 105 4.73 -1.67 -4.33
N MET A 106 5.82 -1.18 -3.72
CA MET A 106 6.37 0.14 -4.04
C MET A 106 6.85 0.25 -5.50
N LEU A 107 7.46 -0.81 -6.04
CA LEU A 107 7.91 -0.81 -7.43
C LEU A 107 6.72 -0.70 -8.40
N THR A 108 5.65 -1.46 -8.15
CA THR A 108 4.42 -1.38 -8.94
C THR A 108 3.80 0.02 -8.91
N GLN A 109 3.84 0.70 -7.75
CA GLN A 109 3.41 2.10 -7.67
C GLN A 109 4.27 3.02 -8.54
N ILE A 110 5.60 2.88 -8.47
CA ILE A 110 6.53 3.67 -9.29
C ILE A 110 6.28 3.42 -10.78
N GLU A 111 6.09 2.16 -11.19
CA GLU A 111 5.78 1.81 -12.57
C GLU A 111 4.46 2.45 -13.03
N GLY A 112 3.43 2.46 -12.18
CA GLY A 112 2.18 3.18 -12.43
C GLY A 112 2.35 4.68 -12.63
N TYR A 113 3.25 5.33 -11.87
CA TYR A 113 3.60 6.74 -12.07
C TYR A 113 4.36 6.97 -13.38
N LEU A 114 5.30 6.09 -13.73
CA LEU A 114 6.10 6.20 -14.95
C LEU A 114 5.27 5.98 -16.23
N GLN A 115 4.18 5.21 -16.13
CA GLN A 115 3.25 4.95 -17.23
C GLN A 115 2.15 6.02 -17.39
N GLN A 116 2.19 7.13 -16.64
CA GLN A 116 1.33 8.28 -16.90
C GLN A 116 1.71 8.97 -18.23
N GLU A 117 1.39 8.34 -19.36
CA GLU A 117 0.93 9.08 -20.53
C GLU A 117 -0.32 9.85 -20.10
N GLU A 118 -0.38 11.16 -20.40
CA GLU A 118 -1.50 12.03 -20.05
C GLU A 118 -2.81 11.34 -20.46
N ALA A 119 -3.60 10.91 -19.48
CA ALA A 119 -4.96 10.47 -19.75
C ALA A 119 -5.69 11.64 -20.41
N ASN A 120 -5.97 11.50 -21.71
CA ASN A 120 -6.66 12.51 -22.51
C ASN A 120 -8.13 12.60 -22.08
N TYR A 121 -8.36 13.25 -20.94
CA TYR A 121 -9.69 13.57 -20.46
C TYR A 121 -10.29 14.70 -21.32
N GLN A 122 -11.48 14.45 -21.85
CA GLN A 122 -12.27 15.48 -22.52
C GLN A 122 -13.08 16.25 -21.47
N MET A 123 -12.85 17.56 -21.39
CA MET A 123 -13.53 18.44 -20.45
C MET A 123 -14.78 19.05 -21.09
N ILE A 124 -15.90 18.97 -20.38
CA ILE A 124 -17.16 19.60 -20.77
C ILE A 124 -17.62 20.49 -19.62
N VAL A 125 -17.90 21.76 -19.92
CA VAL A 125 -18.59 22.65 -18.96
C VAL A 125 -20.08 22.56 -19.23
N LYS A 126 -20.85 22.13 -18.23
CA LYS A 126 -22.31 21.99 -18.35
C LYS A 126 -23.02 22.38 -17.06
N ARG A 127 -24.33 22.57 -17.16
CA ARG A 127 -25.23 22.74 -16.02
C ARG A 127 -25.62 21.36 -15.48
N LEU A 128 -25.67 21.20 -14.16
CA LEU A 128 -26.26 20.01 -13.52
C LEU A 128 -27.68 20.37 -13.09
N PRO A 129 -28.71 19.67 -13.56
CA PRO A 129 -30.11 20.03 -13.29
C PRO A 129 -30.43 19.89 -11.80
N ALA A 130 -31.43 20.65 -11.35
CA ALA A 130 -32.10 20.34 -10.08
C ALA A 130 -32.83 19.00 -10.21
N VAL A 131 -32.68 18.13 -9.23
CA VAL A 131 -33.27 16.78 -9.25
C VAL A 131 -33.87 16.42 -7.90
N ILE A 132 -34.95 15.65 -7.92
CA ILE A 132 -35.47 15.00 -6.72
C ILE A 132 -34.73 13.67 -6.61
N VAL A 133 -34.20 13.36 -5.43
CA VAL A 133 -33.47 12.11 -5.20
C VAL A 133 -34.13 11.30 -4.10
N ALA A 134 -34.15 9.98 -4.30
CA ALA A 134 -34.16 9.05 -3.18
C ALA A 134 -32.70 8.89 -2.73
N SER A 135 -32.44 9.05 -1.44
CA SER A 135 -31.09 9.03 -0.89
C SER A 135 -30.99 8.18 0.36
N MET A 136 -29.83 7.56 0.55
CA MET A 136 -29.51 6.82 1.76
C MET A 136 -28.11 7.21 2.23
N ARG A 137 -28.04 7.77 3.43
CA ARG A 137 -26.79 8.18 4.08
C ARG A 137 -26.38 7.20 5.17
N MET A 138 -25.12 6.81 5.18
CA MET A 138 -24.56 5.95 6.22
C MET A 138 -23.06 6.11 6.37
N VAL A 139 -22.54 5.59 7.48
CA VAL A 139 -21.11 5.40 7.68
C VAL A 139 -20.74 3.96 7.30
N VAL A 140 -19.88 3.80 6.30
CA VAL A 140 -19.45 2.48 5.83
C VAL A 140 -18.01 2.16 6.28
N PRO A 141 -17.72 0.94 6.77
CA PRO A 141 -16.38 0.58 7.21
C PRO A 141 -15.34 0.53 6.08
N SER A 142 -15.77 0.34 4.82
CA SER A 142 -14.94 0.44 3.62
C SER A 142 -15.81 0.69 2.40
N PHE A 143 -15.20 1.13 1.28
CA PHE A 143 -15.90 1.31 0.00
C PHE A 143 -16.56 0.02 -0.50
N ASP A 144 -16.02 -1.16 -0.16
CA ASP A 144 -16.60 -2.46 -0.56
C ASP A 144 -18.04 -2.66 -0.06
N ARG A 145 -18.43 -1.99 1.03
CA ARG A 145 -19.80 -2.10 1.53
C ARG A 145 -20.83 -1.49 0.60
N LEU A 146 -20.44 -0.53 -0.24
CA LEU A 146 -21.31 0.03 -1.27
C LEU A 146 -21.85 -1.05 -2.21
N PHE A 147 -21.10 -2.15 -2.43
CA PHE A 147 -21.54 -3.28 -3.25
C PHE A 147 -22.78 -3.99 -2.71
N SER A 148 -22.94 -4.02 -1.39
CA SER A 148 -24.14 -4.58 -0.76
C SER A 148 -25.27 -3.55 -0.58
N ILE A 149 -24.89 -2.29 -0.36
CA ILE A 149 -25.82 -1.22 -0.01
C ILE A 149 -26.58 -0.71 -1.23
N ILE A 150 -25.93 -0.59 -2.39
CA ILE A 150 -26.58 -0.10 -3.61
C ILE A 150 -27.74 -1.03 -4.05
N PRO A 151 -27.56 -2.37 -4.14
CA PRO A 151 -28.67 -3.28 -4.41
C PRO A 151 -29.77 -3.23 -3.34
N GLU A 152 -29.40 -3.08 -2.07
CA GLU A 152 -30.37 -2.95 -0.96
C GLU A 152 -31.22 -1.68 -1.12
N MET A 153 -30.60 -0.56 -1.47
CA MET A 153 -31.30 0.69 -1.78
C MET A 153 -32.27 0.50 -2.94
N GLY A 154 -31.84 -0.18 -4.01
CA GLY A 154 -32.70 -0.49 -5.15
C GLY A 154 -33.96 -1.26 -4.77
N LEU A 155 -33.85 -2.29 -3.93
CA LEU A 155 -35.02 -3.04 -3.43
C LEU A 155 -35.94 -2.17 -2.56
N GLN A 156 -35.38 -1.30 -1.72
CA GLN A 156 -36.18 -0.38 -0.91
C GLN A 156 -36.92 0.64 -1.79
N MET A 157 -36.25 1.14 -2.83
CA MET A 157 -36.85 2.06 -3.80
C MET A 157 -38.01 1.39 -4.57
N GLU A 158 -37.83 0.14 -5.00
CA GLU A 158 -38.87 -0.65 -5.65
C GLU A 158 -40.08 -0.85 -4.72
N THR A 159 -39.81 -1.22 -3.45
CA THR A 159 -40.87 -1.38 -2.43
C THR A 159 -41.63 -0.08 -2.16
N ALA A 160 -40.93 1.05 -2.17
CA ALA A 160 -41.52 2.39 -2.04
C ALA A 160 -42.21 2.89 -3.33
N GLY A 161 -42.22 2.07 -4.39
CA GLY A 161 -42.79 2.40 -5.70
C GLY A 161 -42.11 3.59 -6.37
N CYS A 162 -40.80 3.77 -6.15
CA CYS A 162 -40.04 4.83 -6.80
C CYS A 162 -39.90 4.57 -8.29
N VAL A 163 -39.94 5.63 -9.08
CA VAL A 163 -39.62 5.58 -10.51
C VAL A 163 -38.35 6.41 -10.71
N CYS A 164 -37.28 5.76 -11.16
CA CYS A 164 -36.03 6.45 -11.47
C CYS A 164 -36.23 7.42 -12.63
N ALA A 165 -35.59 8.58 -12.56
CA ALA A 165 -35.57 9.54 -13.65
C ALA A 165 -34.85 8.94 -14.87
N LEU A 166 -35.23 9.41 -16.07
CA LEU A 166 -34.56 9.04 -17.33
C LEU A 166 -33.97 10.29 -17.99
N PRO A 167 -32.66 10.32 -18.32
CA PRO A 167 -31.67 9.27 -18.06
C PRO A 167 -31.43 9.03 -16.56
N GLU A 168 -31.04 7.81 -16.20
CA GLU A 168 -30.66 7.45 -14.83
C GLU A 168 -29.55 8.38 -14.34
N TYR A 169 -29.65 8.81 -13.08
CA TYR A 169 -28.71 9.74 -12.51
C TYR A 169 -28.44 9.35 -11.05
N CYS A 170 -27.49 8.43 -10.92
CA CYS A 170 -26.93 7.98 -9.66
C CYS A 170 -25.67 8.77 -9.35
N PHE A 171 -25.52 9.27 -8.12
CA PHE A 171 -24.29 9.90 -7.66
C PHE A 171 -24.09 9.79 -6.16
N THR A 172 -22.85 9.93 -5.71
CA THR A 172 -22.49 9.96 -4.28
C THR A 172 -22.19 11.38 -3.81
N ILE A 173 -22.52 11.63 -2.54
CA ILE A 173 -22.08 12.80 -1.78
C ILE A 173 -21.29 12.29 -0.58
N TYR A 174 -20.06 12.76 -0.42
CA TYR A 174 -19.26 12.51 0.78
C TYR A 174 -19.42 13.66 1.76
N HIS A 175 -19.69 13.32 3.02
CA HIS A 175 -19.90 14.29 4.10
C HIS A 175 -18.68 14.47 5.00
N ASP A 176 -17.64 13.65 4.81
CA ASP A 176 -16.36 13.81 5.48
C ASP A 176 -15.59 15.03 4.93
N ASN A 177 -14.88 15.72 5.82
CA ASN A 177 -14.01 16.86 5.44
C ASN A 177 -12.64 16.42 4.91
N GLU A 178 -12.32 15.13 5.00
CA GLU A 178 -11.05 14.53 4.58
C GLU A 178 -11.30 13.16 3.94
N TYR A 179 -10.32 12.68 3.18
CA TYR A 179 -10.35 11.31 2.67
C TYR A 179 -10.20 10.31 3.82
N LYS A 180 -11.03 9.27 3.81
CA LYS A 180 -10.96 8.15 4.75
C LYS A 180 -10.98 6.84 3.98
N GLU A 181 -10.14 5.90 4.42
CA GLU A 181 -10.17 4.52 3.94
C GLU A 181 -11.21 3.67 4.70
N GLU A 182 -11.51 4.07 5.94
CA GLU A 182 -12.44 3.37 6.83
C GLU A 182 -13.43 4.34 7.46
N ASN A 183 -14.64 3.85 7.76
CA ASN A 183 -15.72 4.64 8.40
C ASN A 183 -16.06 5.91 7.62
N ILE A 184 -16.38 5.73 6.34
CA ILE A 184 -16.67 6.78 5.36
C ILE A 184 -18.14 7.19 5.48
N ASP A 185 -18.42 8.46 5.71
CA ASP A 185 -19.76 9.05 5.72
C ASP A 185 -20.18 9.40 4.29
N VAL A 186 -20.97 8.51 3.70
CA VAL A 186 -21.38 8.54 2.30
C VAL A 186 -22.89 8.58 2.19
N GLU A 187 -23.37 9.37 1.25
CA GLU A 187 -24.77 9.43 0.85
C GLU A 187 -24.90 9.04 -0.62
N VAL A 188 -25.58 7.92 -0.86
CA VAL A 188 -25.93 7.46 -2.22
C VAL A 188 -27.24 8.13 -2.61
N CYS A 189 -27.27 8.72 -3.79
CA CYS A 189 -28.43 9.44 -4.33
C CYS A 189 -28.81 8.84 -5.69
N GLU A 190 -30.10 8.54 -5.87
CA GLU A 190 -30.68 8.14 -7.15
C GLU A 190 -31.79 9.11 -7.51
N ALA A 191 -31.73 9.68 -8.72
CA ALA A 191 -32.76 10.61 -9.18
C ALA A 191 -34.09 9.89 -9.42
N VAL A 192 -35.17 10.47 -8.90
CA VAL A 192 -36.54 9.95 -9.01
C VAL A 192 -37.48 11.00 -9.61
N THR A 193 -38.59 10.56 -10.20
CA THR A 193 -39.52 11.45 -10.91
C THR A 193 -40.43 12.28 -10.00
N GLU A 194 -40.57 11.90 -8.73
CA GLU A 194 -41.49 12.55 -7.78
C GLU A 194 -40.94 12.59 -6.36
N MET A 195 -41.36 13.60 -5.59
CA MET A 195 -41.07 13.71 -4.16
C MET A 195 -42.00 12.79 -3.39
N LYS A 196 -41.46 12.06 -2.41
CA LYS A 196 -42.23 11.21 -1.50
C LYS A 196 -41.91 11.54 -0.04
N ASP A 197 -42.70 11.00 0.88
CA ASP A 197 -42.35 10.99 2.30
C ASP A 197 -41.20 10.01 2.56
N ASN A 198 -40.36 10.29 3.55
CA ASN A 198 -39.27 9.41 3.96
C ASN A 198 -39.80 8.05 4.43
N GLN A 199 -39.13 6.97 4.01
CA GLN A 199 -39.54 5.59 4.30
C GLN A 199 -38.34 4.73 4.64
N GLY A 200 -38.34 4.13 5.84
CA GLY A 200 -37.21 3.33 6.31
C GLY A 200 -35.92 4.15 6.32
N ASN A 201 -34.93 3.71 5.54
CA ASN A 201 -33.65 4.39 5.39
C ASN A 201 -33.60 5.36 4.19
N LEU A 202 -34.67 5.42 3.38
CA LEU A 202 -34.78 6.32 2.25
C LEU A 202 -35.23 7.70 2.70
N THR A 203 -34.44 8.70 2.33
CA THR A 203 -34.75 10.12 2.45
C THR A 203 -35.01 10.69 1.06
N PHE A 204 -36.12 11.39 0.89
CA PHE A 204 -36.45 12.08 -0.35
C PHE A 204 -36.19 13.56 -0.20
N LYS A 205 -35.42 14.14 -1.12
CA LYS A 205 -35.06 15.56 -1.07
C LYS A 205 -34.79 16.12 -2.45
N GLN A 206 -34.85 17.45 -2.54
CA GLN A 206 -34.44 18.18 -3.73
C GLN A 206 -32.95 18.50 -3.62
N ILE A 207 -32.23 18.19 -4.69
CA ILE A 207 -30.87 18.64 -4.92
C ILE A 207 -30.94 19.82 -5.89
N GLU A 208 -30.38 20.94 -5.44
CA GLU A 208 -30.39 22.18 -6.21
C GLU A 208 -29.52 22.08 -7.46
N GLU A 209 -29.91 22.87 -8.45
CA GLU A 209 -29.17 23.05 -9.69
C GLU A 209 -27.75 23.56 -9.44
N VAL A 210 -26.80 23.06 -10.21
CA VAL A 210 -25.44 23.62 -10.31
C VAL A 210 -25.32 24.35 -11.65
N PRO A 211 -25.26 25.70 -11.65
CA PRO A 211 -25.28 26.49 -12.88
C PRO A 211 -24.14 26.17 -13.85
N GLU A 212 -22.93 25.98 -13.32
CA GLU A 212 -21.74 25.57 -14.06
C GLU A 212 -20.98 24.49 -13.30
N ALA A 213 -20.68 23.39 -13.97
CA ALA A 213 -19.78 22.35 -13.50
C ALA A 213 -18.80 21.98 -14.63
N VAL A 214 -17.53 21.77 -14.28
CA VAL A 214 -16.57 21.13 -15.17
C VAL A 214 -16.70 19.63 -14.99
N CYS A 215 -16.97 18.93 -16.07
CA CYS A 215 -17.21 17.49 -16.07
C CYS A 215 -16.22 16.75 -16.98
N THR A 216 -15.84 15.55 -16.57
CA THR A 216 -15.12 14.59 -17.41
C THR A 216 -15.61 13.18 -17.12
N VAL A 217 -15.50 12.28 -18.09
CA VAL A 217 -15.74 10.85 -17.86
C VAL A 217 -14.42 10.16 -17.58
N HIS A 218 -14.34 9.54 -16.41
CA HIS A 218 -13.27 8.63 -16.05
C HIS A 218 -13.65 7.21 -16.46
N LYS A 219 -12.74 6.55 -17.19
CA LYS A 219 -12.84 5.13 -17.50
C LYS A 219 -11.76 4.38 -16.72
N GLY A 220 -12.17 3.47 -15.85
CA GLY A 220 -11.27 2.69 -15.01
C GLY A 220 -11.67 2.61 -13.54
N ALA A 221 -10.76 2.04 -12.75
CA ALA A 221 -10.95 1.80 -11.32
C ALA A 221 -11.08 3.10 -10.51
N TYR A 222 -11.88 3.07 -9.44
CA TYR A 222 -12.10 4.23 -8.57
C TYR A 222 -10.82 4.70 -7.87
N THR A 223 -9.84 3.82 -7.68
CA THR A 223 -8.50 4.17 -7.15
C THR A 223 -7.74 5.15 -8.05
N GLU A 224 -8.15 5.29 -9.32
CA GLU A 224 -7.57 6.22 -10.28
C GLU A 224 -8.30 7.57 -10.39
N PHE A 225 -9.39 7.78 -9.63
CA PHE A 225 -10.10 9.06 -9.58
C PHE A 225 -9.19 10.28 -9.32
N PRO A 226 -8.12 10.20 -8.51
CA PRO A 226 -7.19 11.33 -8.36
C PRO A 226 -6.64 11.88 -9.69
N LYS A 227 -6.50 11.06 -10.73
CA LYS A 227 -6.10 11.52 -12.08
C LYS A 227 -7.18 12.40 -12.72
N ALA A 228 -8.45 11.99 -12.64
CA ALA A 228 -9.58 12.75 -13.17
C ALA A 228 -9.79 14.05 -12.36
N TYR A 229 -9.69 13.99 -11.03
CA TYR A 229 -9.75 15.17 -10.15
C TYR A 229 -8.70 16.20 -10.51
N ALA A 230 -7.45 15.78 -10.66
CA ALA A 230 -6.36 16.67 -11.07
C ALA A 230 -6.64 17.33 -12.42
N ALA A 231 -7.11 16.56 -13.41
CA ALA A 231 -7.39 17.09 -14.74
C ALA A 231 -8.54 18.12 -14.75
N VAL A 232 -9.62 17.85 -14.01
CA VAL A 232 -10.78 18.76 -13.90
C VAL A 232 -10.40 20.05 -13.15
N ILE A 233 -9.63 19.94 -12.05
CA ILE A 233 -9.13 21.10 -11.30
C ILE A 233 -8.21 21.94 -12.18
N GLN A 234 -7.22 21.33 -12.83
CA GLN A 234 -6.28 22.03 -13.70
C GLN A 234 -6.99 22.75 -14.85
N PHE A 235 -8.01 22.12 -15.45
CA PHE A 235 -8.85 22.77 -16.45
C PHE A 235 -9.61 23.97 -15.88
N ALA A 236 -10.24 23.82 -14.71
CA ALA A 236 -10.97 24.91 -14.06
C ALA A 236 -10.04 26.12 -13.81
N GLU A 237 -8.89 25.89 -13.20
CA GLU A 237 -7.90 26.93 -12.90
C GLU A 237 -7.39 27.64 -14.17
N ASN A 238 -6.99 26.87 -15.18
CA ASN A 238 -6.47 27.40 -16.44
C ASN A 238 -7.50 28.22 -17.22
N ASN A 239 -8.79 27.97 -17.01
CA ASN A 239 -9.89 28.66 -17.70
C ASN A 239 -10.56 29.74 -16.84
N GLY A 240 -9.98 30.08 -15.68
CA GLY A 240 -10.46 31.16 -14.82
C GLY A 240 -11.75 30.84 -14.08
N TYR A 241 -11.94 29.58 -13.71
CA TYR A 241 -13.04 29.14 -12.85
C TYR A 241 -12.58 29.05 -11.39
N ARG A 242 -13.50 29.34 -10.47
CA ARG A 242 -13.35 29.10 -9.03
C ARG A 242 -14.25 27.93 -8.65
N ILE A 243 -13.72 27.02 -7.84
CA ILE A 243 -14.49 25.89 -7.27
C ILE A 243 -15.49 26.40 -6.24
N THR A 244 -16.75 25.97 -6.34
CA THR A 244 -17.85 26.45 -5.48
C THR A 244 -18.47 25.38 -4.59
N GLY A 245 -18.08 24.11 -4.76
CA GLY A 245 -18.61 23.01 -3.98
C GLY A 245 -17.78 21.73 -4.12
N PRO A 246 -18.16 20.66 -3.40
CA PRO A 246 -17.51 19.37 -3.49
C PRO A 246 -17.77 18.72 -4.86
N PHE A 247 -16.91 17.76 -5.22
CA PHE A 247 -17.16 16.88 -6.37
C PHE A 247 -18.46 16.09 -6.19
N ARG A 248 -19.13 15.80 -7.32
CA ARG A 248 -20.09 14.71 -7.42
C ARG A 248 -19.53 13.65 -8.35
N GLU A 249 -19.61 12.40 -7.94
CA GLU A 249 -19.23 11.24 -8.75
C GLU A 249 -20.53 10.62 -9.28
N SER A 250 -20.82 10.79 -10.57
CA SER A 250 -21.99 10.20 -11.20
C SER A 250 -21.61 8.92 -11.93
N TYR A 251 -22.16 7.81 -11.46
CA TYR A 251 -21.74 6.49 -11.91
C TYR A 251 -22.64 6.04 -13.07
N ILE A 252 -22.06 5.93 -14.27
CA ILE A 252 -22.78 5.60 -15.52
C ILE A 252 -22.80 4.08 -15.71
N ASP A 253 -21.61 3.48 -15.72
CA ASP A 253 -21.44 2.03 -15.79
C ASP A 253 -20.53 1.63 -14.63
N GLY A 254 -21.12 1.30 -13.49
CA GLY A 254 -20.37 0.89 -12.31
C GLY A 254 -20.26 -0.63 -12.16
N ILE A 255 -19.81 -1.02 -10.98
CA ILE A 255 -19.65 -2.42 -10.57
C ILE A 255 -20.93 -3.27 -10.63
N TRP A 256 -22.13 -2.65 -10.62
CA TRP A 256 -23.41 -3.38 -10.78
C TRP A 256 -23.65 -3.86 -12.21
N LYS A 257 -22.92 -3.31 -13.19
CA LYS A 257 -23.15 -3.57 -14.62
C LYS A 257 -21.93 -4.18 -15.31
N LYS A 258 -20.73 -4.01 -14.76
CA LYS A 258 -19.46 -4.42 -15.37
C LYS A 258 -18.59 -5.19 -14.38
N GLU A 259 -18.16 -6.39 -14.77
CA GLU A 259 -17.30 -7.25 -13.95
C GLU A 259 -15.84 -6.75 -13.87
N SER A 260 -15.34 -6.09 -14.91
CA SER A 260 -13.99 -5.53 -14.95
C SER A 260 -13.99 -4.06 -14.58
N GLU A 261 -13.11 -3.67 -13.66
CA GLU A 261 -12.93 -2.26 -13.25
C GLU A 261 -12.44 -1.37 -14.40
N GLU A 262 -11.75 -1.94 -15.39
CA GLU A 262 -11.29 -1.23 -16.59
C GLU A 262 -12.44 -0.75 -17.49
N GLU A 263 -13.63 -1.35 -17.34
CA GLU A 263 -14.83 -0.97 -18.08
C GLU A 263 -15.73 0.00 -17.32
N TRP A 264 -15.41 0.34 -16.07
CA TRP A 264 -16.24 1.26 -15.30
C TRP A 264 -16.19 2.67 -15.88
N LEU A 265 -17.34 3.33 -15.91
CA LEU A 265 -17.51 4.71 -16.36
C LEU A 265 -18.15 5.55 -15.26
N THR A 266 -17.40 6.54 -14.79
CA THR A 266 -17.88 7.52 -13.81
C THR A 266 -17.65 8.92 -14.35
N GLU A 267 -18.70 9.73 -14.40
CA GLU A 267 -18.58 11.16 -14.66
C GLU A 267 -18.22 11.89 -13.36
N ILE A 268 -17.06 12.53 -13.37
CA ILE A 268 -16.62 13.44 -12.32
C ILE A 268 -17.20 14.82 -12.61
N GLN A 269 -17.90 15.41 -11.64
CA GLN A 269 -18.55 16.70 -11.78
C GLN A 269 -18.04 17.67 -10.71
N LEU A 270 -17.36 18.75 -11.12
CA LEU A 270 -16.84 19.78 -10.22
C LEU A 270 -17.65 21.07 -10.36
N PRO A 271 -18.46 21.44 -9.35
CA PRO A 271 -19.15 22.74 -9.31
C PRO A 271 -18.16 23.91 -9.37
N VAL A 272 -18.39 24.83 -10.30
CA VAL A 272 -17.54 25.99 -10.51
C VAL A 272 -18.35 27.27 -10.76
N GLU A 273 -17.67 28.41 -10.69
CA GLU A 273 -18.16 29.71 -11.10
C GLU A 273 -17.06 30.47 -11.84
N LYS A 274 -17.38 31.09 -12.98
CA LYS A 274 -16.42 31.88 -13.73
C LYS A 274 -16.00 33.13 -12.96
N ILE A 275 -14.69 33.32 -12.80
CA ILE A 275 -14.13 34.52 -12.16
C ILE A 275 -14.30 35.68 -13.15
N SER A 276 -15.32 36.51 -12.91
CA SER A 276 -15.51 37.75 -13.66
C SER A 276 -14.28 38.66 -13.45
N ARG A 277 -13.54 38.94 -14.53
CA ARG A 277 -12.51 39.98 -14.52
C ARG A 277 -13.20 41.30 -14.18
N ARG A 278 -12.92 41.88 -13.01
CA ARG A 278 -13.24 43.28 -12.76
C ARG A 278 -12.51 44.10 -13.82
N GLN A 279 -13.27 44.79 -14.67
CA GLN A 279 -12.76 45.87 -15.51
C GLN A 279 -12.33 47.04 -14.64
#